data_AF-A0A0W0XR10-F1
#
_entry.id   AF-A0A0W0XR10-F1
#
_cell.length_a   1.000
_cell.length_b   1.000
_cell.length_c   1.000
_cell.angle_alpha   90.00
_cell.angle_beta   90.00
_cell.angle_gamma   90.00
#
_symmetry.space_group_name_H-M   'P 1'
#
loop_
_entity.id
_entity.type
_entity.pdbx_description
1 polymer ?
#
loop_
_entity_poly.entity_id
_entity_poly.type
_entity_poly.pdbx_seq_one_letter_code
_entity_poly.pdbx_strand_id
1 'polypeptide(L)'
;MRHFSHESVHIPNPRLLAAVYFALIAIVLTIVVSTVLYALGFDQSMHIVKAIFLGGLVAAFFGALFGRRLLSLRQPCWHKAFLLGFLMAMAAIPVYDLGLLYLMKDLPQNAFNEASFEQIVVMYLFVVAESYILAGWGLGLIIGLAAVFLRNKIIYTLLHIENNPQRLRYNRSQRSYKRKLRARHH
;
A
#
# COMPACT_ATOMS: atom_id res chain seq x y z
N MET A 1 27.47 15.12 -14.35
CA MET A 1 26.62 15.06 -13.14
C MET A 1 25.63 16.22 -13.19
N ARG A 2 24.33 15.96 -13.38
CA ARG A 2 23.32 17.04 -13.43
C ARG A 2 22.87 17.38 -12.01
N HIS A 3 23.24 18.57 -11.54
CA HIS A 3 22.63 19.24 -10.41
C HIS A 3 21.15 19.49 -10.72
N PHE A 4 20.24 18.73 -10.10
CA PHE A 4 18.83 19.09 -10.06
C PHE A 4 18.56 19.90 -8.78
N SER A 5 18.40 21.20 -8.99
CA SER A 5 17.99 22.23 -8.06
C SER A 5 16.59 21.97 -7.48
N HIS A 6 16.51 21.94 -6.16
CA HIS A 6 15.59 22.70 -5.30
C HIS A 6 14.06 22.75 -5.53
N GLU A 7 13.46 22.05 -6.48
CA GLU A 7 12.01 22.07 -6.62
C GLU A 7 11.33 21.13 -5.61
N SER A 8 10.69 21.74 -4.60
CA SER A 8 9.65 21.09 -3.81
C SER A 8 8.53 20.67 -4.77
N VAL A 9 8.42 19.36 -4.96
CA VAL A 9 7.44 18.70 -5.83
C VAL A 9 6.01 19.15 -5.47
N HIS A 10 5.42 20.02 -6.28
CA HIS A 10 4.01 20.41 -6.19
C HIS A 10 3.13 19.32 -6.83
N ILE A 11 2.99 18.18 -6.16
CA ILE A 11 1.89 17.26 -6.47
C ILE A 11 0.61 17.88 -5.90
N PRO A 12 -0.49 18.01 -6.66
CA PRO A 12 -1.72 18.62 -6.17
C PRO A 12 -2.33 17.87 -4.98
N ASN A 13 -2.16 16.54 -4.90
CA ASN A 13 -2.61 15.71 -3.76
C ASN A 13 -1.66 14.54 -3.45
N PRO A 14 -0.51 14.78 -2.78
CA PRO A 14 0.48 13.74 -2.47
C PRO A 14 -0.09 12.65 -1.56
N ARG A 15 -0.97 13.03 -0.63
CA ARG A 15 -1.62 12.09 0.30
C ARG A 15 -2.52 11.10 -0.42
N LEU A 16 -3.27 11.55 -1.41
CA LEU A 16 -4.19 10.69 -2.17
C LEU A 16 -3.40 9.65 -2.99
N LEU A 17 -2.32 10.07 -3.65
CA LEU A 17 -1.48 9.16 -4.43
C LEU A 17 -0.89 8.05 -3.56
N ALA A 18 -0.34 8.41 -2.39
CA ALA A 18 0.21 7.43 -1.45
C ALA A 18 -0.89 6.51 -0.89
N ALA A 19 -2.05 7.06 -0.53
CA ALA A 19 -3.19 6.28 -0.04
C ALA A 19 -3.62 5.21 -1.06
N VAL A 20 -3.85 5.61 -2.31
CA VAL A 20 -4.27 4.68 -3.37
C VAL A 20 -3.18 3.64 -3.65
N TYR A 21 -1.91 4.06 -3.70
CA TYR A 21 -0.80 3.13 -3.94
C TYR A 21 -0.71 2.04 -2.87
N PHE A 22 -0.72 2.42 -1.59
CA PHE A 22 -0.63 1.45 -0.50
C PHE A 22 -1.90 0.61 -0.35
N ALA A 23 -3.08 1.17 -0.63
CA ALA A 23 -4.33 0.41 -0.66
C ALA A 23 -4.30 -0.71 -1.72
N LEU A 24 -3.82 -0.40 -2.93
CA LEU A 24 -3.69 -1.39 -4.00
C LEU A 24 -2.69 -2.49 -3.62
N ILE A 25 -1.56 -2.13 -3.03
CA ILE A 25 -0.58 -3.10 -2.55
C ILE A 25 -1.18 -3.99 -1.47
N ALA A 26 -1.90 -3.42 -0.51
CA ALA A 26 -2.56 -4.19 0.54
C ALA A 26 -3.56 -5.19 -0.05
N ILE A 27 -4.42 -4.76 -0.98
CA ILE A 27 -5.38 -5.66 -1.64
C ILE A 27 -4.66 -6.82 -2.34
N VAL A 28 -3.62 -6.52 -3.14
CA VAL A 28 -2.84 -7.56 -3.84
C VAL A 28 -2.18 -8.51 -2.84
N LEU A 29 -1.59 -7.98 -1.77
CA LEU A 29 -0.89 -8.77 -0.76
C LEU A 29 -1.87 -9.65 0.02
N THR A 30 -3.06 -9.14 0.39
CA THR A 30 -4.12 -9.92 1.01
C THR A 30 -4.58 -11.06 0.11
N ILE A 31 -4.79 -10.81 -1.19
CA ILE A 31 -5.15 -11.87 -2.15
C ILE A 31 -4.06 -12.95 -2.24
N VAL A 32 -2.79 -12.54 -2.32
CA VAL A 32 -1.65 -13.47 -2.36
C VAL A 32 -1.60 -14.33 -1.10
N VAL A 33 -1.67 -13.70 0.08
CA VAL A 33 -1.66 -14.41 1.37
C VAL A 33 -2.85 -15.37 1.48
N SER A 34 -4.06 -14.92 1.14
CA SER A 34 -5.25 -15.78 1.14
C SER A 34 -5.14 -16.96 0.17
N THR A 35 -4.54 -16.77 -1.01
CA THR A 35 -4.34 -17.86 -1.97
C THR A 35 -3.35 -18.90 -1.44
N VAL A 36 -2.27 -18.46 -0.79
CA VAL A 36 -1.30 -19.36 -0.14
C VAL A 36 -1.95 -20.13 1.01
N LEU A 37 -2.74 -19.46 1.86
CA LEU A 37 -3.46 -20.12 2.96
C LEU A 37 -4.47 -21.15 2.45
N TYR A 38 -5.19 -20.81 1.38
CA TYR A 38 -6.11 -21.75 0.73
C TYR A 38 -5.38 -22.97 0.19
N ALA A 39 -4.21 -22.79 -0.45
CA ALA A 39 -3.38 -23.89 -0.94
C ALA A 39 -2.83 -24.80 0.18
N LEU A 40 -2.68 -24.27 1.40
CA LEU A 40 -2.31 -25.03 2.60
C LEU A 40 -3.50 -25.75 3.26
N GLY A 41 -4.72 -25.62 2.72
CA GLY A 41 -5.92 -26.29 3.22
C GLY A 41 -6.73 -25.49 4.24
N PHE A 42 -6.43 -24.20 4.44
CA PHE A 42 -7.26 -23.33 5.29
C PHE A 42 -8.48 -22.81 4.51
N ASP A 43 -9.67 -23.24 4.90
CA ASP A 43 -10.91 -22.83 4.24
C ASP A 43 -11.36 -21.44 4.76
N GLN A 44 -11.06 -20.38 3.99
CA GLN A 44 -11.26 -18.98 4.42
C GLN A 44 -12.27 -18.19 3.56
N SER A 45 -13.07 -18.88 2.74
CA SER A 45 -13.85 -18.30 1.64
C SER A 45 -14.81 -17.15 2.04
N MET A 46 -15.46 -17.17 3.20
CA MET A 46 -16.31 -16.06 3.67
C MET A 46 -15.53 -14.85 4.24
N HIS A 47 -14.30 -15.05 4.71
CA HIS A 47 -13.55 -14.02 5.45
C HIS A 47 -12.65 -13.15 4.57
N ILE A 48 -12.30 -13.65 3.37
CA ILE A 48 -11.38 -12.97 2.45
C ILE A 48 -11.90 -11.59 2.02
N VAL A 49 -13.20 -11.48 1.70
CA VAL A 49 -13.77 -10.21 1.23
C VAL A 49 -13.67 -9.13 2.32
N LYS A 50 -14.05 -9.46 3.56
CA LYS A 50 -13.95 -8.54 4.71
C LYS A 50 -12.50 -8.14 4.97
N ALA A 51 -11.57 -9.09 4.92
CA ALA A 51 -10.14 -8.85 5.09
C ALA A 51 -9.57 -7.93 4.01
N ILE A 52 -9.95 -8.11 2.73
CA ILE A 52 -9.51 -7.25 1.63
C ILE A 52 -9.98 -5.81 1.82
N PHE A 53 -11.27 -5.61 2.13
CA PHE A 53 -11.82 -4.27 2.33
C PHE A 53 -11.18 -3.57 3.53
N LEU A 54 -11.04 -4.28 4.66
CA LEU A 54 -10.40 -3.75 5.85
C LEU A 54 -8.92 -3.42 5.60
N GLY A 55 -8.17 -4.34 4.97
CA GLY A 55 -6.76 -4.16 4.66
C GLY A 55 -6.53 -2.98 3.74
N GLY A 56 -7.34 -2.86 2.69
CA GLY A 56 -7.32 -1.71 1.78
C GLY A 56 -7.62 -0.39 2.50
N LEU A 57 -8.63 -0.36 3.38
CA LEU A 57 -9.00 0.83 4.14
C LEU A 57 -7.91 1.27 5.12
N VAL A 58 -7.37 0.34 5.91
CA VAL A 58 -6.28 0.62 6.86
C VAL A 58 -5.04 1.08 6.09
N ALA A 59 -4.66 0.40 5.02
CA ALA A 59 -3.50 0.80 4.21
C ALA A 59 -3.70 2.16 3.52
N ALA A 60 -4.92 2.50 3.08
CA ALA A 60 -5.22 3.82 2.54
C ALA A 60 -5.05 4.91 3.61
N PHE A 61 -5.54 4.67 4.82
CA PHE A 61 -5.46 5.61 5.93
C PHE A 61 -4.00 5.86 6.34
N PHE A 62 -3.24 4.79 6.59
CA PHE A 62 -1.82 4.88 6.93
C PHE A 62 -0.99 5.43 5.76
N GLY A 63 -1.31 5.07 4.53
CA GLY A 63 -0.71 5.61 3.31
C GLY A 63 -0.94 7.11 3.16
N ALA A 64 -2.12 7.63 3.50
CA ALA A 64 -2.40 9.06 3.52
C ALA A 64 -1.62 9.80 4.62
N LEU A 65 -1.55 9.19 5.81
CA LEU A 65 -0.89 9.75 6.99
C LEU A 65 0.63 9.85 6.82
N PHE A 66 1.26 8.76 6.38
CA PHE A 66 2.71 8.68 6.16
C PHE A 66 3.14 9.19 4.78
N GLY A 67 2.23 9.19 3.81
CA GLY A 67 2.49 9.60 2.42
C GLY A 67 3.08 11.01 2.31
N ARG A 68 2.56 12.00 3.08
CA ARG A 68 3.13 13.36 3.05
C ARG A 68 4.61 13.37 3.45
N ARG A 69 4.98 12.65 4.52
CA ARG A 69 6.37 12.56 4.99
C ARG A 69 7.23 11.77 4.01
N LEU A 70 6.70 10.69 3.44
CA LEU A 70 7.41 9.86 2.48
C LEU A 70 7.76 10.62 1.19
N LEU A 71 6.80 11.44 0.70
CA LEU A 71 6.93 12.21 -0.52
C LEU A 71 7.75 13.50 -0.31
N SER A 72 7.74 14.07 0.90
CA SER A 72 8.50 15.29 1.25
C SER A 72 9.98 15.04 1.56
N LEU A 73 10.43 13.78 1.65
CA LEU A 73 11.84 13.46 1.92
C LEU A 73 12.74 14.00 0.79
N ARG A 74 13.78 14.76 1.16
CA ARG A 74 14.79 15.27 0.22
C ARG A 74 15.70 14.12 -0.24
N GLN A 75 16.05 14.08 -1.54
CA GLN A 75 16.99 13.07 -2.05
C GLN A 75 18.39 13.29 -1.46
N PRO A 76 19.21 12.23 -1.28
CA PRO A 76 19.03 10.82 -1.64
C PRO A 76 18.75 9.91 -0.42
N CYS A 77 17.67 10.13 0.32
CA CYS A 77 17.37 9.34 1.52
C CYS A 77 16.56 8.04 1.28
N TRP A 78 17.14 7.03 0.61
CA TRP A 78 16.47 5.74 0.32
C TRP A 78 16.18 4.96 1.61
N HIS A 79 17.15 4.90 2.52
CA HIS A 79 16.99 4.22 3.81
C HIS A 79 15.88 4.84 4.66
N LYS A 80 15.72 6.17 4.63
CA LYS A 80 14.64 6.85 5.38
C LYS A 80 13.27 6.53 4.79
N ALA A 81 13.15 6.44 3.46
CA ALA A 81 11.90 6.05 2.81
C ALA A 81 11.53 4.59 3.14
N PHE A 82 12.52 3.70 3.13
CA PHE A 82 12.34 2.31 3.54
C PHE A 82 11.89 2.20 5.00
N LEU A 83 12.62 2.84 5.93
CA LEU A 83 12.31 2.80 7.35
C LEU A 83 10.93 3.39 7.65
N LEU A 84 10.53 4.45 6.94
CA LEU A 84 9.21 5.05 7.09
C LEU A 84 8.10 4.11 6.58
N GLY A 85 8.32 3.41 5.46
CA GLY A 85 7.40 2.39 4.96
C GLY A 85 7.30 1.19 5.90
N PHE A 86 8.43 0.74 6.44
CA PHE A 86 8.48 -0.33 7.44
C PHE A 86 7.72 0.05 8.71
N LEU A 87 7.99 1.24 9.28
CA LEU A 87 7.28 1.75 10.45
C LEU A 87 5.78 1.92 10.19
N MET A 88 5.40 2.34 8.99
CA MET A 88 4.00 2.44 8.59
C MET A 88 3.32 1.06 8.59
N ALA A 89 3.98 0.02 8.05
CA ALA A 89 3.47 -1.34 8.10
C ALA A 89 3.30 -1.83 9.54
N MET A 90 4.34 -1.63 10.37
CA MET A 90 4.31 -2.03 11.78
C MET A 90 3.16 -1.34 12.53
N ALA A 91 2.96 -0.03 12.32
CA ALA A 91 1.86 0.70 12.95
C ALA A 91 0.46 0.31 12.44
N ALA A 92 0.36 -0.18 11.20
CA ALA A 92 -0.90 -0.58 10.59
C ALA A 92 -1.40 -1.96 11.07
N ILE A 93 -0.48 -2.89 11.42
CA ILE A 93 -0.80 -4.24 11.90
C ILE A 93 -1.77 -4.24 13.08
N PRO A 94 -1.51 -3.56 14.22
CA PRO A 94 -2.42 -3.61 15.36
C PRO A 94 -3.81 -3.03 15.03
N VAL A 95 -3.88 -2.01 14.18
CA VAL A 95 -5.17 -1.43 13.74
C VAL A 95 -5.94 -2.40 12.85
N TYR A 96 -5.24 -3.11 11.97
CA TYR A 96 -5.84 -4.14 11.13
C TYR A 96 -6.34 -5.32 11.96
N ASP A 97 -5.54 -5.82 12.91
CA ASP A 97 -5.89 -6.96 13.78
C ASP A 97 -7.12 -6.63 14.63
N LEU A 98 -7.19 -5.41 15.18
CA LEU A 98 -8.34 -4.95 15.95
C LEU A 98 -9.60 -4.86 15.09
N GLY A 99 -9.48 -4.33 13.87
CA GLY A 99 -10.59 -4.31 12.92
C GLY A 99 -11.05 -5.71 12.54
N LEU A 100 -10.13 -6.65 12.34
CA LEU A 100 -10.43 -8.04 11.99
C LEU A 100 -11.15 -8.75 13.13
N LEU A 101 -10.66 -8.62 14.37
CA LEU A 101 -11.32 -9.13 15.57
C LEU A 101 -12.75 -8.57 15.72
N TYR A 102 -12.93 -7.27 15.50
CA TYR A 102 -14.25 -6.66 15.53
C TYR A 102 -15.19 -7.22 14.46
N LEU A 103 -14.71 -7.45 13.24
CA LEU A 103 -15.49 -8.05 12.15
C LEU A 103 -15.80 -9.53 12.38
N MET A 104 -15.00 -10.19 13.21
CA MET A 104 -15.17 -11.60 13.56
C MET A 104 -16.14 -11.80 14.71
N LYS A 105 -16.36 -10.82 15.60
CA LYS A 105 -17.16 -10.91 16.85
C LYS A 105 -18.51 -11.64 16.74
N ASP A 106 -19.19 -11.54 15.59
CA ASP A 106 -20.52 -12.12 15.38
C ASP A 106 -20.49 -13.62 15.04
N LEU A 107 -19.31 -14.26 14.99
CA LEU A 107 -19.19 -15.70 14.76
C LEU A 107 -19.54 -16.52 16.01
N PRO A 108 -20.38 -17.57 15.87
CA PRO A 108 -20.84 -18.39 17.00
C PRO A 108 -19.75 -19.20 17.70
N GLN A 109 -18.56 -19.36 17.09
CA GLN A 109 -17.41 -20.07 17.66
C GLN A 109 -16.38 -19.13 18.32
N ASN A 110 -16.70 -17.86 18.51
CA ASN A 110 -15.74 -16.93 19.10
C ASN A 110 -15.54 -17.18 20.59
N ALA A 111 -14.33 -17.61 20.93
CA ALA A 111 -13.81 -17.68 22.30
C ALA A 111 -13.87 -16.34 23.07
N PHE A 112 -14.26 -15.24 22.42
CA PHE A 112 -14.35 -13.89 22.99
C PHE A 112 -15.70 -13.55 23.63
N ASN A 113 -16.78 -14.30 23.36
CA ASN A 113 -18.12 -13.94 23.85
C ASN A 113 -18.32 -14.18 25.36
N GLU A 114 -17.52 -15.04 25.98
CA GLU A 114 -17.57 -15.34 27.42
C GLU A 114 -16.32 -14.85 28.19
N ALA A 115 -15.37 -14.21 27.50
CA ALA A 115 -14.10 -13.80 28.09
C ALA A 115 -14.22 -12.48 28.88
N SER A 116 -13.51 -12.39 30.00
CA SER A 116 -13.40 -11.14 30.76
C SER A 116 -12.60 -10.09 29.99
N PHE A 117 -12.80 -8.79 30.30
CA PHE A 117 -12.06 -7.71 29.63
C PHE A 117 -10.53 -7.91 29.67
N GLU A 118 -9.99 -8.38 30.80
CA GLU A 118 -8.56 -8.69 30.93
C GLU A 118 -8.11 -9.81 29.99
N GLN A 119 -8.91 -10.88 29.88
CA GLN A 119 -8.61 -12.00 28.98
C GLN A 119 -8.64 -11.57 27.51
N ILE A 120 -9.58 -10.69 27.14
CA ILE A 120 -9.65 -10.10 25.78
C ILE A 120 -8.39 -9.31 25.47
N VAL A 121 -7.90 -8.48 26.42
CA VAL A 121 -6.68 -7.70 26.24
C VAL A 121 -5.45 -8.59 26.11
N VAL A 122 -5.33 -9.63 26.93
CA VAL A 122 -4.21 -10.59 26.86
C VAL A 122 -4.23 -11.37 25.54
N MET A 123 -5.38 -11.88 25.11
CA MET A 123 -5.53 -12.53 23.81
C MET A 123 -5.19 -11.58 22.66
N TYR A 124 -5.65 -10.34 22.71
CA TYR A 124 -5.32 -9.35 21.68
C TYR A 124 -3.82 -9.08 21.60
N LEU A 125 -3.14 -8.90 22.74
CA LEU A 125 -1.69 -8.72 22.77
C LEU A 125 -0.95 -9.95 22.21
N PHE A 126 -1.45 -11.16 22.48
CA PHE A 126 -0.89 -12.39 21.93
C PHE A 126 -1.05 -12.45 20.41
N VAL A 127 -2.26 -12.19 19.88
CA VAL A 127 -2.53 -12.14 18.44
C VAL A 127 -1.64 -11.10 17.76
N VAL A 128 -1.54 -9.90 18.32
CA VAL A 128 -0.68 -8.84 17.77
C VAL A 128 0.79 -9.26 17.78
N ALA A 129 1.28 -9.87 18.86
CA ALA A 129 2.65 -10.35 18.95
C ALA A 129 2.95 -11.42 17.88
N GLU A 130 2.04 -12.37 17.68
CA GLU A 130 2.15 -13.40 16.64
C GLU A 130 2.11 -12.77 15.23
N SER A 131 1.18 -11.85 14.98
CA SER A 131 1.11 -11.08 13.73
C SER A 131 2.40 -10.32 13.44
N TYR A 132 3.07 -9.74 14.44
CA TYR A 132 4.35 -9.07 14.23
C TYR A 132 5.47 -10.01 13.81
N ILE A 133 5.50 -11.22 14.37
CA ILE A 133 6.53 -12.22 14.04
C ILE A 133 6.28 -12.78 12.65
N LEU A 134 5.05 -13.23 12.37
CA LEU A 134 4.70 -13.90 11.11
C LEU A 134 4.56 -12.91 9.94
N ALA A 135 3.83 -11.82 10.15
CA ALA A 135 3.48 -10.86 9.11
C ALA A 135 4.37 -9.61 9.15
N GLY A 136 4.76 -9.13 10.34
CA GLY A 136 5.52 -7.88 10.50
C GLY A 136 6.87 -7.88 9.81
N TRP A 137 7.65 -8.96 9.91
CA TRP A 137 8.96 -9.04 9.24
C TRP A 137 8.80 -9.13 7.72
N GLY A 138 8.01 -10.07 7.21
CA GLY A 138 7.84 -10.25 5.76
C GLY A 138 7.15 -9.06 5.09
N LEU A 139 5.95 -8.71 5.55
CA LEU A 139 5.16 -7.64 4.96
C LEU A 139 5.79 -6.27 5.19
N GLY A 140 6.42 -6.06 6.35
CA GLY A 140 7.16 -4.82 6.63
C GLY A 140 8.28 -4.57 5.64
N LEU A 141 9.06 -5.61 5.30
CA LEU A 141 10.12 -5.51 4.29
C LEU A 141 9.55 -5.18 2.90
N ILE A 142 8.47 -5.86 2.48
CA ILE A 142 7.80 -5.62 1.19
C ILE A 142 7.27 -4.19 1.11
N ILE A 143 6.61 -3.71 2.16
CA ILE A 143 6.05 -2.35 2.22
C ILE A 143 7.15 -1.30 2.28
N GLY A 144 8.25 -1.56 3.00
CA GLY A 144 9.44 -0.71 2.99
C GLY A 144 10.03 -0.56 1.58
N LEU A 145 10.16 -1.67 0.84
CA LEU A 145 10.60 -1.64 -0.56
C LEU A 145 9.60 -0.91 -1.48
N ALA A 146 8.30 -1.14 -1.29
CA ALA A 146 7.26 -0.45 -2.02
C ALA A 146 7.31 1.08 -1.80
N ALA A 147 7.58 1.52 -0.57
CA ALA A 147 7.74 2.93 -0.25
C ALA A 147 8.94 3.57 -0.98
N VAL A 148 10.05 2.83 -1.11
CA VAL A 148 11.21 3.25 -1.92
C VAL A 148 10.83 3.32 -3.40
N PHE A 149 10.09 2.34 -3.91
CA PHE A 149 9.68 2.27 -5.31
C PHE A 149 8.72 3.41 -5.70
N LEU A 150 7.70 3.68 -4.86
CA LEU A 150 6.80 4.81 -5.01
C LEU A 150 7.58 6.11 -5.16
N ARG A 151 8.57 6.32 -4.29
CA ARG A 151 9.38 7.54 -4.30
C ARG A 151 10.29 7.66 -5.50
N ASN A 152 11.03 6.60 -5.83
CA ASN A 152 12.09 6.67 -6.83
C ASN A 152 11.59 6.55 -8.26
N LYS A 153 10.60 5.69 -8.53
CA LYS A 153 10.09 5.49 -9.89
C LYS A 153 8.82 6.27 -10.16
N ILE A 154 7.81 6.18 -9.30
CA ILE A 154 6.48 6.74 -9.60
C ILE A 154 6.51 8.26 -9.54
N ILE A 155 7.02 8.87 -8.46
CA ILE A 155 7.13 10.34 -8.39
C ILE A 155 8.04 10.89 -9.47
N TYR A 156 9.24 10.31 -9.63
CA TYR A 156 10.21 10.81 -10.62
C TYR A 156 9.63 10.80 -12.03
N THR A 157 8.89 9.74 -12.38
CA THR A 157 8.25 9.63 -13.69
C THR A 157 7.09 10.61 -13.82
N LEU A 158 6.25 10.76 -12.80
CA LEU A 158 5.15 11.75 -12.80
C LEU A 158 5.68 13.19 -12.95
N LEU A 159 6.76 13.52 -12.24
CA LEU A 159 7.42 14.83 -12.34
C LEU A 159 7.96 15.09 -13.74
N HIS A 160 8.58 14.08 -14.35
CA HIS A 160 9.14 14.19 -15.69
C HIS A 160 8.05 14.34 -16.78
N ILE A 161 6.87 13.80 -16.54
CA ILE A 161 5.69 13.91 -17.41
C ILE A 161 5.04 15.29 -17.28
N GLU A 162 4.90 15.80 -16.06
CA GLU A 162 4.28 17.10 -15.78
C GLU A 162 5.16 18.28 -16.21
N ASN A 163 6.48 18.20 -16.00
CA ASN A 163 7.42 19.22 -16.44
C ASN A 163 7.72 19.17 -17.96
N ASN A 164 7.15 18.23 -18.71
CA ASN A 164 7.31 18.15 -20.17
C ASN A 164 6.00 17.81 -20.92
N PRO A 165 4.97 18.66 -20.83
CA PRO A 165 3.66 18.41 -21.47
C PRO A 165 3.75 18.47 -23.00
N GLN A 166 4.77 19.14 -23.55
CA GLN A 166 5.02 19.24 -24.98
C GLN A 166 5.37 17.87 -25.61
N ARG A 167 6.15 17.02 -24.90
CA ARG A 167 6.44 15.66 -25.37
C ARG A 167 5.20 14.78 -25.45
N LEU A 168 4.25 14.90 -24.53
CA LEU A 168 3.00 14.12 -24.57
C LEU A 168 2.11 14.54 -25.74
N ARG A 169 1.99 15.85 -26.00
CA ARG A 169 1.25 16.38 -27.15
C ARG A 169 1.88 15.95 -28.47
N TYR A 170 3.21 16.01 -28.57
CA TYR A 170 3.96 15.53 -29.74
C TYR A 170 3.80 14.02 -29.98
N ASN A 171 3.85 13.21 -28.93
CA ASN A 171 3.71 11.75 -29.07
C ASN A 171 2.27 11.34 -29.46
N ARG A 172 1.25 12.07 -28.97
CA ARG A 172 -0.15 11.88 -29.40
C ARG A 172 -0.36 12.29 -30.87
N SER A 173 0.23 13.40 -31.31
CA SER A 173 0.10 13.83 -32.72
C SER A 173 0.80 12.84 -33.67
N GLN A 174 1.99 12.33 -33.31
CA GLN A 174 2.67 11.30 -34.09
C GLN A 174 1.89 9.98 -34.19
N ARG A 175 1.27 9.52 -33.09
CA ARG A 175 0.43 8.31 -33.11
C ARG A 175 -0.81 8.49 -33.99
N SER A 176 -1.42 9.67 -33.96
CA SER A 176 -2.56 10.01 -34.82
C SER A 176 -2.17 10.04 -36.29
N TYR A 177 -1.01 10.62 -36.61
CA TYR A 177 -0.44 10.65 -37.96
C TYR A 177 -0.13 9.25 -38.49
N LYS A 178 0.52 8.37 -37.69
CA LYS A 178 0.78 6.97 -38.07
C LYS A 178 -0.50 6.16 -38.31
N ARG A 179 -1.58 6.41 -37.54
CA ARG A 179 -2.88 5.75 -37.77
C ARG A 179 -3.51 6.19 -39.10
N LYS A 180 -3.48 7.48 -39.41
CA LYS A 180 -3.98 8.01 -40.69
C LYS A 180 -3.20 7.46 -41.89
N LEU A 181 -1.88 7.29 -41.77
CA LEU A 181 -1.05 6.68 -42.82
C LEU A 181 -1.41 5.21 -43.07
N ARG A 182 -1.64 4.41 -42.02
CA ARG A 182 -2.05 3.00 -42.19
C ARG A 182 -3.44 2.86 -42.81
N ALA A 183 -4.36 3.77 -42.49
CA ALA A 183 -5.73 3.77 -43.04
C ALA A 183 -5.81 4.19 -44.52
N ARG A 184 -4.72 4.71 -45.11
CA ARG A 184 -4.65 5.05 -46.55
C ARG A 184 -3.99 3.97 -47.42
N HIS A 185 -3.40 2.95 -46.78
CA HIS A 185 -2.73 1.83 -47.46
C HIS A 185 -3.57 0.55 -47.46
N HIS A 186 -4.82 0.63 -47.01
CA HIS A 186 -5.88 -0.38 -47.18
C HIS A 186 -7.00 0.25 -47.98
#